data_AF-A0A9D5RRQ2-F1
#
_entry.id   AF-A0A9D5RRQ2-F1
#
_cell.length_a   1.000
_cell.length_b   1.000
_cell.length_c   1.000
_cell.angle_alpha   90.00
_cell.angle_beta   90.00
_cell.angle_gamma   90.00
#
_symmetry.space_group_name_H-M   'P 1'
#
loop_
_entity.id
_entity.type
_entity.pdbx_description
1 polymer ?
#
loop_
_entity_poly.entity_id
_entity_poly.type
_entity_poly.pdbx_seq_one_letter_code
_entity_poly.pdbx_strand_id
1 'polypeptide(L)'
;MLLKVKNFIEQNKMIEKGDRIVLGVSGGADSVCLLYMLSEICRDQKIPVLVVHINHGIRGKDAEGDEQYVKVLCEKLNLEFLKFRVNVPQIAMQEGLSEEEAGRKIRYRTFFQVCKDKQCNKIAIAHNKNDIAETVLFHLFRGTGIRGLSGIQPVIRHKPAPKEITVIRPLLCLEREEIEGYLRERSISYQTDATNLTDAYSRNKIRNHILSYAVKEINPNAVPHIAQTALQLREIESYINDQIKRRYEALTEISEERIIGITVNQLQKEDIVIQKGIVRKILEELTGNLKNLEAKHVEQVLSLLPKQVGKQIDLPYGVLAVREYDKVTFYPDRSSGLPVEAKERQREPIVVRVPGKYYLPELHKFLVVNIINYEKNQPIPKSSCMKWFDYDKIENAVIIRYRKEGDYIQINPSGGRKKLKDYFIDQKIPRRERDHKPLVADGSHIMWIPGDGDRISEKYKVDESTKTILLMKLIDTEDF
;
A
#
# COMPACT_ATOMS: atom_id res chain seq x y z
N MET A 1 10.40 11.54 -39.74
CA MET A 1 10.58 11.39 -38.28
C MET A 1 9.69 12.31 -37.43
N LEU A 2 9.61 13.62 -37.68
CA LEU A 2 8.77 14.53 -36.89
C LEU A 2 7.30 14.08 -36.74
N LEU A 3 6.69 13.59 -37.82
CA LEU A 3 5.32 13.05 -37.82
C LEU A 3 5.17 11.85 -36.86
N LYS A 4 6.17 10.96 -36.80
CA LYS A 4 6.18 9.80 -35.89
C LYS A 4 6.16 10.25 -34.42
N VAL A 5 6.88 11.32 -34.10
CA VAL A 5 6.87 11.91 -32.74
C VAL A 5 5.58 12.67 -32.46
N LYS A 6 5.03 13.43 -33.42
CA LYS A 6 3.71 14.08 -33.29
C LYS A 6 2.62 13.05 -32.99
N ASN A 7 2.54 11.97 -33.77
CA ASN A 7 1.59 10.88 -33.55
C ASN A 7 1.77 10.22 -32.17
N PHE A 8 3.03 10.01 -31.74
CA PHE A 8 3.32 9.42 -30.44
C PHE A 8 2.93 10.33 -29.26
N ILE A 9 3.12 11.65 -29.40
CA ILE A 9 2.67 12.67 -28.43
C ILE A 9 1.15 12.64 -28.30
N GLU A 10 0.43 12.58 -29.42
CA GLU A 10 -1.04 12.55 -29.45
C GLU A 10 -1.60 11.27 -28.85
N GLN A 11 -1.10 10.10 -29.27
CA GLN A 11 -1.52 8.79 -28.77
C GLN A 11 -1.39 8.67 -27.24
N ASN A 12 -0.35 9.29 -26.67
CA ASN A 12 -0.07 9.24 -25.24
C ASN A 12 -0.60 10.47 -24.48
N LYS A 13 -1.29 11.41 -25.15
CA LYS A 13 -1.80 12.67 -24.57
C LYS A 13 -0.73 13.42 -23.78
N MET A 14 0.47 13.55 -24.36
CA MET A 14 1.62 14.14 -23.65
C MET A 14 1.50 15.65 -23.49
N ILE A 15 0.93 16.32 -24.51
CA ILE A 15 0.90 17.77 -24.65
C ILE A 15 -0.52 18.19 -25.04
N GLU A 16 -1.10 19.13 -24.29
CA GLU A 16 -2.43 19.69 -24.50
C GLU A 16 -2.38 21.23 -24.47
N LYS A 17 -3.44 21.88 -25.00
CA LYS A 17 -3.54 23.34 -24.98
C LYS A 17 -3.58 23.86 -23.54
N GLY A 18 -2.76 24.87 -23.25
CA GLY A 18 -2.63 25.45 -21.90
C GLY A 18 -1.49 24.87 -21.07
N ASP A 19 -0.82 23.82 -21.57
CA ASP A 19 0.39 23.30 -20.93
C ASP A 19 1.54 24.31 -20.96
N ARG A 20 2.45 24.17 -19.99
CA ARG A 20 3.74 24.87 -19.93
C ARG A 20 4.81 23.84 -19.61
N ILE A 21 5.80 23.71 -20.48
CA ILE A 21 6.73 22.57 -20.49
C ILE A 21 8.12 23.03 -20.04
N VAL A 22 8.68 22.36 -19.04
CA VAL A 22 10.11 22.40 -18.72
C VAL A 22 10.82 21.32 -19.53
N LEU A 23 11.81 21.68 -20.33
CA LEU A 23 12.60 20.75 -21.13
C LEU A 23 14.01 20.63 -20.56
N GLY A 24 14.38 19.41 -20.13
CA GLY A 24 15.74 19.12 -19.67
C GLY A 24 16.70 18.89 -20.84
N VAL A 25 17.74 19.72 -20.97
CA VAL A 25 18.75 19.59 -22.04
C VAL A 25 20.14 19.41 -21.46
N SER A 26 20.80 18.29 -21.79
CA SER A 26 22.17 18.00 -21.35
C SER A 26 23.24 18.44 -22.35
N GLY A 27 22.88 18.69 -23.62
CA GLY A 27 23.82 18.99 -24.70
C GLY A 27 24.15 17.78 -25.59
N GLY A 28 23.75 16.57 -25.16
CA GLY A 28 23.88 15.35 -25.96
C GLY A 28 22.83 15.22 -27.06
N ALA A 29 23.11 14.36 -28.05
CA ALA A 29 22.30 14.14 -29.26
C ALA A 29 20.79 14.02 -28.96
N ASP A 30 20.39 13.13 -28.05
CA ASP A 30 18.98 12.89 -27.72
C ASP A 30 18.28 14.17 -27.21
N SER A 31 18.96 14.92 -26.34
CA SER A 31 18.41 16.13 -25.73
C SER A 31 18.32 17.31 -26.70
N VAL A 32 19.31 17.44 -27.59
CA VAL A 32 19.31 18.42 -28.67
C VAL A 32 18.21 18.11 -29.67
N CYS A 33 18.08 16.85 -30.08
CA CYS A 33 17.00 16.42 -30.97
C CYS A 33 15.61 16.71 -30.36
N LEU A 34 15.43 16.43 -29.07
CA LEU A 34 14.17 16.73 -28.38
C LEU A 34 13.87 18.22 -28.36
N LEU A 35 14.89 19.06 -28.14
CA LEU A 35 14.75 20.53 -28.17
C LEU A 35 14.25 21.02 -29.52
N TYR A 36 14.87 20.59 -30.61
CA TYR A 36 14.45 20.99 -31.95
C TYR A 36 13.02 20.54 -32.24
N MET A 37 12.69 19.26 -31.99
CA MET A 37 11.35 18.75 -32.24
C MET A 37 10.27 19.44 -31.40
N LEU A 38 10.49 19.61 -30.10
CA LEU A 38 9.52 20.30 -29.25
C LEU A 38 9.40 21.77 -29.60
N SER A 39 10.50 22.44 -29.98
CA SER A 39 10.43 23.84 -30.42
C SER A 39 9.52 24.00 -31.65
N GLU A 40 9.54 23.04 -32.58
CA GLU A 40 8.70 23.03 -33.78
C GLU A 40 7.24 22.71 -33.41
N ILE A 41 7.01 21.63 -32.65
CA ILE A 41 5.66 21.17 -32.27
C ILE A 41 4.94 22.17 -31.37
N CYS A 42 5.62 22.72 -30.36
CA CYS A 42 5.02 23.65 -29.43
C CYS A 42 4.81 25.05 -30.04
N ARG A 43 5.60 25.43 -31.04
CA ARG A 43 5.39 26.68 -31.80
C ARG A 43 4.05 26.64 -32.54
N ASP A 44 3.74 25.52 -33.22
CA ASP A 44 2.46 25.32 -33.90
C ASP A 44 1.27 25.46 -32.94
N GLN A 45 1.43 25.01 -31.69
CA GLN A 45 0.36 24.98 -30.67
C GLN A 45 0.37 26.18 -29.71
N LYS A 46 1.31 27.12 -29.86
CA LYS A 46 1.53 28.26 -28.95
C LYS A 46 1.75 27.84 -27.48
N ILE A 47 2.47 26.74 -27.27
CA ILE A 47 2.75 26.18 -25.94
C ILE A 47 4.12 26.70 -25.45
N PRO A 48 4.19 27.35 -24.28
CA PRO A 48 5.46 27.82 -23.74
C PRO A 48 6.41 26.68 -23.36
N VAL A 49 7.66 26.76 -23.82
CA VAL A 49 8.73 25.82 -23.50
C VAL A 49 9.87 26.58 -22.79
N LEU A 50 10.26 26.07 -21.63
CA LEU A 50 11.34 26.57 -20.79
C LEU A 50 12.47 25.55 -20.75
N VAL A 51 13.65 25.91 -21.22
CA VAL A 51 14.81 25.00 -21.25
C VAL A 51 15.57 25.09 -19.94
N VAL A 52 15.85 23.93 -19.34
CA VAL A 52 16.66 23.81 -18.12
C VAL A 52 17.88 22.95 -18.39
N HIS A 53 19.06 23.52 -18.16
CA HIS A 53 20.34 22.81 -18.17
C HIS A 53 20.89 22.70 -16.74
N ILE A 54 21.41 21.52 -16.40
CA ILE A 54 21.97 21.24 -15.08
C ILE A 54 23.41 20.77 -15.26
N ASN A 55 24.34 21.62 -14.84
CA ASN A 55 25.75 21.31 -14.77
C ASN A 55 26.02 20.58 -13.44
N HIS A 56 26.34 19.29 -13.55
CA HIS A 56 26.55 18.38 -12.41
C HIS A 56 27.92 18.55 -11.73
N GLY A 57 28.78 19.46 -12.21
CA GLY A 57 30.07 19.79 -11.58
C GLY A 57 31.14 18.70 -11.68
N ILE A 58 30.91 17.64 -12.46
CA ILE A 58 31.78 16.46 -12.56
C ILE A 58 32.96 16.69 -13.52
N ARG A 59 32.81 17.54 -14.55
CA ARG A 59 33.74 17.60 -15.70
C ARG A 59 34.47 18.92 -15.93
N GLY A 60 34.48 19.82 -14.95
CA GLY A 60 35.20 21.09 -15.06
C GLY A 60 34.87 21.87 -16.35
N LYS A 61 35.86 22.04 -17.24
CA LYS A 61 35.78 22.84 -18.47
C LYS A 61 34.80 22.29 -19.53
N ASP A 62 34.66 20.98 -19.68
CA ASP A 62 33.76 20.40 -20.69
C ASP A 62 32.30 20.72 -20.39
N ALA A 63 31.95 20.78 -19.09
CA ALA A 63 30.61 21.13 -18.65
C ALA A 63 30.29 22.63 -18.87
N GLU A 64 31.29 23.51 -18.92
CA GLU A 64 31.11 24.91 -19.30
C GLU A 64 30.90 25.06 -20.82
N GLY A 65 31.57 24.22 -21.62
CA GLY A 65 31.33 24.10 -23.06
C GLY A 65 29.92 23.64 -23.40
N ASP A 66 29.41 22.61 -22.70
CA ASP A 66 28.03 22.14 -22.83
C ASP A 66 27.01 23.22 -22.48
N GLU A 67 27.23 23.94 -21.37
CA GLU A 67 26.36 25.03 -20.92
C GLU A 67 26.28 26.14 -21.97
N GLN A 68 27.43 26.59 -22.48
CA GLN A 68 27.48 27.67 -23.47
C GLN A 68 26.86 27.25 -24.80
N TYR A 69 27.07 26.00 -25.22
CA TYR A 69 26.46 25.44 -26.42
C TYR A 69 24.92 25.44 -26.31
N VAL A 70 24.36 24.94 -25.21
CA VAL A 70 22.91 24.90 -25.00
C VAL A 70 22.33 26.32 -24.91
N LYS A 71 23.03 27.26 -24.28
CA LYS A 71 22.60 28.67 -24.21
C LYS A 71 22.47 29.28 -25.61
N VAL A 72 23.51 29.17 -26.44
CA VAL A 72 23.49 29.69 -27.82
C VAL A 72 22.37 29.04 -28.64
N LEU A 73 22.12 27.74 -28.41
CA LEU A 73 21.05 27.03 -29.09
C LEU A 73 19.65 27.54 -28.70
N CYS A 74 19.44 27.85 -27.42
CA CYS A 74 18.18 28.42 -26.94
C CYS A 74 17.96 29.84 -27.47
N GLU A 75 19.01 30.66 -27.53
CA GLU A 75 18.97 32.01 -28.12
C GLU A 75 18.56 31.95 -29.60
N LYS A 76 19.15 31.05 -30.39
CA LYS A 76 18.79 30.85 -31.81
C LYS A 76 17.32 30.43 -32.01
N LEU A 77 16.77 29.65 -31.08
CA LEU A 77 15.39 29.17 -31.14
C LEU A 77 14.39 30.10 -30.45
N ASN A 78 14.86 31.22 -29.87
CA ASN A 78 14.08 32.17 -29.07
C ASN A 78 13.32 31.49 -27.92
N LEU A 79 14.02 30.67 -27.14
CA LEU A 79 13.49 29.93 -25.99
C LEU A 79 14.06 30.46 -24.67
N GLU A 80 13.24 30.49 -23.61
CA GLU A 80 13.70 30.85 -22.27
C GLU A 80 14.65 29.76 -21.75
N PHE A 81 15.79 30.17 -21.20
CA PHE A 81 16.85 29.27 -20.73
C PHE A 81 17.20 29.53 -19.27
N LEU A 82 17.22 28.47 -18.46
CA LEU A 82 17.69 28.49 -17.08
C LEU A 82 18.83 27.50 -16.89
N LYS A 83 19.84 27.94 -16.14
CA LYS A 83 20.99 27.11 -15.76
C LYS A 83 21.06 26.90 -14.26
N PHE A 84 21.48 25.69 -13.88
CA PHE A 84 21.77 25.34 -12.49
C PHE A 84 23.12 24.63 -12.43
N ARG A 85 23.95 25.00 -11.45
CA ARG A 85 25.23 24.34 -11.17
C ARG A 85 25.14 23.68 -9.81
N VAL A 86 25.41 22.37 -9.76
CA VAL A 86 25.33 21.59 -8.52
C VAL A 86 26.51 20.63 -8.49
N ASN A 87 27.21 20.53 -7.35
CA ASN A 87 28.29 19.56 -7.16
C ASN A 87 27.70 18.19 -6.79
N VAL A 88 27.48 17.33 -7.79
CA VAL A 88 26.92 15.98 -7.58
C VAL A 88 27.84 15.06 -6.77
N PRO A 89 29.17 14.99 -7.02
CA PRO A 89 30.07 14.13 -6.25
C PRO A 89 30.00 14.38 -4.74
N GLN A 90 29.93 15.65 -4.33
CA GLN A 90 29.81 16.01 -2.92
C GLN A 90 28.50 15.50 -2.31
N ILE A 91 27.38 15.62 -3.04
CA ILE A 91 26.06 15.18 -2.56
C ILE A 91 25.97 13.64 -2.54
N ALA A 92 26.55 12.97 -3.54
CA ALA A 92 26.62 11.51 -3.60
C ALA A 92 27.33 10.94 -2.36
N MET A 93 28.47 11.54 -1.99
CA MET A 93 29.22 11.16 -0.80
C MET A 93 28.44 11.42 0.50
N GLN A 94 27.77 12.58 0.61
CA GLN A 94 27.00 12.93 1.81
C GLN A 94 25.76 12.04 2.03
N GLU A 95 25.10 11.63 0.95
CA GLU A 95 23.88 10.82 1.04
C GLU A 95 24.12 9.30 0.88
N GLY A 96 25.38 8.87 0.68
CA GLY A 96 25.73 7.47 0.45
C GLY A 96 25.13 6.89 -0.83
N LEU A 97 24.96 7.73 -1.87
CA LEU A 97 24.39 7.35 -3.16
C LEU A 97 25.48 7.20 -4.22
N SER A 98 25.20 6.46 -5.28
CA SER A 98 26.03 6.53 -6.49
C SER A 98 25.90 7.90 -7.16
N GLU A 99 26.92 8.33 -7.90
CA GLU A 99 26.89 9.60 -8.64
C GLU A 99 25.72 9.67 -9.64
N GLU A 100 25.36 8.55 -10.28
CA GLU A 100 24.21 8.45 -11.20
C GLU A 100 22.88 8.68 -10.46
N GLU A 101 22.70 8.05 -9.29
CA GLU A 101 21.49 8.21 -8.48
C GLU A 101 21.37 9.62 -7.90
N ALA A 102 22.47 10.17 -7.37
CA ALA A 102 22.51 11.55 -6.87
C ALA A 102 22.23 12.56 -7.99
N GLY A 103 22.87 12.39 -9.15
CA GLY A 103 22.65 13.23 -10.33
C GLY A 103 21.19 13.19 -10.81
N ARG A 104 20.59 12.00 -10.87
CA ARG A 104 19.18 11.82 -11.21
C ARG A 104 18.26 12.48 -10.17
N LYS A 105 18.52 12.29 -8.87
CA LYS A 105 17.74 12.88 -7.78
C LYS A 105 17.73 14.41 -7.85
N ILE A 106 18.91 15.02 -8.01
CA ILE A 106 19.08 16.46 -8.13
C ILE A 106 18.36 16.97 -9.38
N ARG A 107 18.51 16.28 -10.52
CA ARG A 107 17.85 16.65 -11.77
C ARG A 107 16.34 16.79 -11.62
N TYR A 108 15.67 15.77 -11.07
CA TYR A 108 14.23 15.83 -10.84
C TYR A 108 13.85 16.88 -9.79
N ARG A 109 14.64 17.04 -8.71
CA ARG A 109 14.41 18.08 -7.70
C ARG A 109 14.43 19.48 -8.32
N THR A 110 15.42 19.77 -9.16
CA THR A 110 15.54 21.05 -9.87
C THR A 110 14.38 21.25 -10.84
N PHE A 111 14.00 20.24 -11.63
CA PHE A 111 12.86 20.37 -12.53
C PHE A 111 11.54 20.65 -11.78
N PHE A 112 11.27 19.93 -10.68
CA PHE A 112 10.07 20.18 -9.88
C PHE A 112 10.07 21.58 -9.25
N GLN A 113 11.23 22.08 -8.81
CA GLN A 113 11.37 23.43 -8.30
C GLN A 113 11.06 24.47 -9.40
N VAL A 114 11.64 24.32 -10.59
CA VAL A 114 11.37 25.21 -11.73
C VAL A 114 9.90 25.17 -12.13
N CYS A 115 9.28 23.99 -12.15
CA CYS A 115 7.86 23.86 -12.43
C CYS A 115 7.00 24.64 -11.42
N LYS A 116 7.37 24.61 -10.14
CA LYS A 116 6.68 25.39 -9.10
C LYS A 116 6.83 26.89 -9.32
N ASP A 117 8.05 27.36 -9.56
CA ASP A 117 8.36 28.80 -9.65
C ASP A 117 7.82 29.44 -10.93
N LYS A 118 7.84 28.69 -12.04
CA LYS A 118 7.42 29.15 -13.37
C LYS A 118 6.00 28.68 -13.72
N GLN A 119 5.30 28.03 -12.80
CA GLN A 119 3.95 27.48 -12.98
C GLN A 119 3.85 26.54 -14.20
N CYS A 120 4.87 25.70 -14.40
CA CYS A 120 4.86 24.66 -15.42
C CYS A 120 4.23 23.38 -14.88
N ASN A 121 3.54 22.63 -15.74
CA ASN A 121 2.83 21.40 -15.38
C ASN A 121 3.40 20.15 -16.08
N LYS A 122 4.32 20.34 -17.03
CA LYS A 122 4.98 19.24 -17.76
C LYS A 122 6.50 19.34 -17.68
N ILE A 123 7.18 18.20 -17.65
CA ILE A 123 8.64 18.08 -17.79
C ILE A 123 8.95 17.13 -18.95
N ALA A 124 9.63 17.59 -19.99
CA ALA A 124 10.08 16.78 -21.10
C ALA A 124 11.54 16.33 -20.91
N ILE A 125 11.81 15.04 -21.09
CA ILE A 125 13.16 14.45 -21.00
C ILE A 125 13.41 13.55 -22.20
N ALA A 126 14.62 13.60 -22.74
CA ALA A 126 15.04 12.76 -23.85
C ALA A 126 15.40 11.36 -23.36
N HIS A 127 14.52 10.40 -23.63
CA HIS A 127 14.82 8.98 -23.60
C HIS A 127 14.31 8.36 -24.90
N ASN A 128 14.99 7.35 -25.40
CA ASN A 128 14.72 6.67 -26.67
C ASN A 128 14.48 5.16 -26.45
N LYS A 129 14.28 4.39 -27.53
CA LYS A 129 14.08 2.94 -27.45
C LYS A 129 15.28 2.19 -26.86
N ASN A 130 16.50 2.65 -27.10
CA ASN A 130 17.70 2.03 -26.53
C ASN A 130 17.67 2.15 -25.00
N ASP A 131 17.23 3.28 -24.45
CA ASP A 131 17.05 3.44 -23.00
C ASP A 131 16.02 2.48 -22.41
N ILE A 132 14.95 2.17 -23.16
CA ILE A 132 13.98 1.14 -22.76
C ILE A 132 14.67 -0.21 -22.70
N ALA A 133 15.36 -0.61 -23.77
CA ALA A 133 16.01 -1.91 -23.84
C ALA A 133 17.05 -2.10 -22.73
N GLU A 134 17.86 -1.08 -22.45
CA GLU A 134 18.79 -1.06 -21.32
C GLU A 134 18.08 -1.23 -19.99
N THR A 135 16.98 -0.50 -19.78
CA THR A 135 16.21 -0.55 -18.53
C THR A 135 15.58 -1.93 -18.33
N VAL A 136 15.03 -2.52 -19.39
CA VAL A 136 14.42 -3.86 -19.36
C VAL A 136 15.47 -4.91 -18.99
N LEU A 137 16.61 -4.93 -19.68
CA LEU A 137 17.69 -5.88 -19.39
C LEU A 137 18.25 -5.69 -17.98
N PHE A 138 18.44 -4.44 -17.55
CA PHE A 138 18.92 -4.14 -16.21
C PHE A 138 17.96 -4.65 -15.12
N HIS A 139 16.67 -4.44 -15.32
CA HIS A 139 15.62 -4.93 -14.43
C HIS A 139 15.43 -6.44 -14.48
N LEU A 140 15.67 -7.06 -15.64
CA LEU A 140 15.68 -8.51 -15.81
C LEU A 140 16.83 -9.15 -15.01
N PHE A 141 18.06 -8.64 -15.17
CA PHE A 141 19.23 -9.14 -14.44
C PHE A 141 19.14 -8.92 -12.93
N ARG A 142 18.42 -7.87 -12.49
CA ARG A 142 18.13 -7.64 -11.06
C ARG A 142 17.01 -8.52 -10.49
N GLY A 143 16.30 -9.29 -11.31
CA GLY A 143 15.22 -10.17 -10.85
C GLY A 143 13.92 -9.44 -10.50
N THR A 144 13.56 -8.40 -11.26
CA THR A 144 12.29 -7.68 -11.05
C THR A 144 11.09 -8.36 -11.73
N GLY A 145 9.88 -8.10 -11.24
CA GLY A 145 8.63 -8.59 -11.86
C GLY A 145 8.20 -7.80 -13.10
N ILE A 146 7.02 -8.12 -13.64
CA ILE A 146 6.47 -7.55 -14.89
C ILE A 146 6.54 -6.02 -14.92
N ARG A 147 6.19 -5.34 -13.81
CA ARG A 147 6.28 -3.87 -13.70
C ARG A 147 7.68 -3.31 -13.98
N GLY A 148 8.74 -4.01 -13.59
CA GLY A 148 10.12 -3.62 -13.91
C GLY A 148 10.45 -3.84 -15.39
N LEU A 149 9.92 -4.91 -15.97
CA LEU A 149 10.09 -5.28 -17.37
C LEU A 149 9.24 -4.43 -18.35
N SER A 150 8.25 -3.67 -17.86
CA SER A 150 7.50 -2.69 -18.66
C SER A 150 8.33 -1.46 -19.08
N GLY A 151 9.63 -1.44 -18.71
CA GLY A 151 10.61 -0.46 -19.15
C GLY A 151 10.28 0.97 -18.70
N ILE A 152 10.69 1.94 -19.53
CA ILE A 152 10.44 3.36 -19.28
C ILE A 152 9.04 3.74 -19.78
N GLN A 153 8.22 4.37 -18.94
CA GLN A 153 6.91 4.86 -19.34
C GLN A 153 6.98 6.17 -20.14
N PRO A 154 6.15 6.36 -21.17
CA PRO A 154 6.10 7.59 -21.97
C PRO A 154 5.62 8.79 -21.16
N VAL A 155 4.69 8.56 -20.24
CA VAL A 155 4.07 9.58 -19.38
C VAL A 155 4.08 9.08 -17.94
N ILE A 156 4.60 9.88 -17.02
CA ILE A 156 4.58 9.59 -15.58
C ILE A 156 4.03 10.81 -14.85
N ARG A 157 3.01 10.62 -14.03
CA ARG A 157 2.41 11.67 -13.21
C ARG A 157 3.03 11.64 -11.83
N HIS A 158 3.61 12.76 -11.41
CA HIS A 158 4.12 12.98 -10.06
C HIS A 158 3.18 13.94 -9.33
N LYS A 159 2.93 13.69 -8.04
CA LYS A 159 2.21 14.60 -7.15
C LYS A 159 3.14 15.24 -6.11
N PRO A 160 4.15 16.03 -6.48
CA PRO A 160 4.82 16.87 -5.52
C PRO A 160 3.83 17.98 -5.13
N ALA A 161 3.34 17.99 -3.89
CA ALA A 161 2.41 19.02 -3.43
C ALA A 161 2.95 20.43 -3.78
N PRO A 162 2.13 21.37 -4.31
CA PRO A 162 0.66 21.38 -4.36
C PRO A 162 0.02 21.06 -5.73
N LYS A 163 0.76 20.79 -6.81
CA LYS A 163 0.22 20.55 -8.15
C LYS A 163 0.78 19.28 -8.79
N GLU A 164 -0.05 18.58 -9.57
CA GLU A 164 0.38 17.42 -10.36
C GLU A 164 1.34 17.87 -11.47
N ILE A 165 2.52 17.25 -11.54
CA ILE A 165 3.52 17.49 -12.56
C ILE A 165 3.67 16.22 -13.39
N THR A 166 3.53 16.33 -14.71
CA THR A 166 3.66 15.18 -15.61
C THR A 166 5.03 15.18 -16.30
N VAL A 167 5.78 14.09 -16.17
CA VAL A 167 7.01 13.86 -16.93
C VAL A 167 6.66 13.14 -18.23
N ILE A 168 7.05 13.71 -19.36
CA ILE A 168 6.81 13.19 -20.71
C ILE A 168 8.15 12.84 -21.40
N ARG A 169 8.13 11.81 -22.25
CA ARG A 169 9.29 11.33 -23.00
C ARG A 169 8.94 11.18 -24.49
N PRO A 170 8.91 12.29 -25.26
CA PRO A 170 8.44 12.25 -26.64
C PRO A 170 9.28 11.41 -27.59
N LEU A 171 10.59 11.29 -27.36
CA LEU A 171 11.50 10.52 -28.23
C LEU A 171 11.49 9.02 -27.97
N LEU A 172 10.65 8.53 -27.06
CA LEU A 172 10.65 7.13 -26.65
C LEU A 172 10.28 6.15 -27.79
N CYS A 173 9.65 6.67 -28.85
CA CYS A 173 9.31 5.92 -30.06
C CYS A 173 10.46 5.84 -31.10
N LEU A 174 11.58 6.52 -30.86
CA LEU A 174 12.71 6.61 -31.77
C LEU A 174 13.88 5.75 -31.33
N GLU A 175 14.66 5.31 -32.30
CA GLU A 175 15.95 4.65 -32.10
C GLU A 175 17.08 5.69 -32.13
N ARG A 176 18.20 5.36 -31.48
CA ARG A 176 19.36 6.27 -31.44
C ARG A 176 19.86 6.63 -32.85
N GLU A 177 19.84 5.69 -33.77
CA GLU A 177 20.25 5.88 -35.16
C GLU A 177 19.31 6.86 -35.91
N GLU A 178 18.00 6.82 -35.63
CA GLU A 178 17.04 7.79 -36.18
C GLU A 178 17.33 9.21 -35.67
N ILE A 179 17.68 9.33 -34.38
CA ILE A 179 18.03 10.60 -33.73
C ILE A 179 19.31 11.18 -34.32
N GLU A 180 20.37 10.38 -34.43
CA GLU A 180 21.65 10.81 -35.00
C GLU A 180 21.52 11.14 -36.50
N GLY A 181 20.71 10.39 -37.24
CA GLY A 181 20.38 10.66 -38.64
C GLY A 181 19.72 12.03 -38.83
N TYR A 182 18.72 12.36 -38.01
CA TYR A 182 18.04 13.65 -38.06
C TYR A 182 18.95 14.85 -37.80
N LEU A 183 19.83 14.72 -36.82
CA LEU A 183 20.79 15.77 -36.49
C LEU A 183 21.78 15.95 -37.64
N ARG A 184 22.23 14.86 -38.26
CA ARG A 184 23.13 14.88 -39.42
C ARG A 184 22.47 15.53 -40.64
N GLU A 185 21.25 15.15 -40.99
CA GLU A 185 20.48 15.73 -42.10
C GLU A 185 20.32 17.26 -41.98
N ARG A 186 20.21 17.77 -40.75
CA ARG A 186 20.05 19.21 -40.47
C ARG A 186 21.36 19.92 -40.13
N SER A 187 22.50 19.22 -40.20
CA SER A 187 23.82 19.74 -39.83
C SER A 187 23.83 20.35 -38.42
N ILE A 188 23.11 19.74 -37.48
CA ILE A 188 23.05 20.15 -36.08
C ILE A 188 24.17 19.43 -35.33
N SER A 189 25.15 20.18 -34.83
CA SER A 189 26.19 19.64 -33.95
C SER A 189 25.60 19.27 -32.59
N TYR A 190 26.22 18.33 -31.88
CA TYR A 190 25.88 17.97 -30.50
C TYR A 190 27.16 17.57 -29.76
N GLN A 191 27.11 17.56 -28.43
CA GLN A 191 28.26 17.17 -27.61
C GLN A 191 28.22 15.67 -27.32
N THR A 192 29.34 14.98 -27.53
CA THR A 192 29.46 13.54 -27.23
C THR A 192 30.22 13.37 -25.93
N ASP A 193 29.53 12.80 -24.95
CA ASP A 193 30.07 12.58 -23.63
C ASP A 193 31.07 11.40 -23.61
N ALA A 194 32.33 11.68 -23.31
CA ALA A 194 33.41 10.69 -23.24
C ALA A 194 33.19 9.61 -22.17
N THR A 195 32.40 9.88 -21.13
CA THR A 195 32.11 8.87 -20.09
C THR A 195 31.16 7.77 -20.58
N ASN A 196 30.41 8.00 -21.66
CA ASN A 196 29.60 6.95 -22.31
C ASN A 196 30.47 5.84 -22.90
N LEU A 197 31.75 6.11 -23.15
CA LEU A 197 32.72 5.13 -23.65
C LEU A 197 33.33 4.29 -22.53
N THR A 198 33.02 4.58 -21.26
CA THR A 198 33.56 3.87 -20.11
C THR A 198 32.59 2.84 -19.57
N ASP A 199 33.10 1.70 -19.10
CA ASP A 199 32.31 0.63 -18.49
C ASP A 199 32.15 0.75 -16.97
N ALA A 200 32.36 1.96 -16.42
CA ALA A 200 32.28 2.20 -14.98
C ALA A 200 30.89 1.85 -14.41
N TYR A 201 29.83 2.07 -15.19
CA TYR A 201 28.44 1.86 -14.78
C TYR A 201 27.83 0.60 -15.40
N SER A 202 27.00 -0.13 -14.64
CA SER A 202 26.31 -1.34 -15.13
C SER A 202 25.50 -1.09 -16.40
N ARG A 203 24.91 0.10 -16.53
CA ARG A 203 24.13 0.49 -17.70
C ARG A 203 25.00 0.62 -18.96
N ASN A 204 26.21 1.19 -18.82
CA ASN A 204 27.17 1.27 -19.91
C ASN A 204 27.63 -0.12 -20.33
N LYS A 205 27.85 -1.05 -19.39
CA LYS A 205 28.16 -2.46 -19.72
C LYS A 205 27.04 -3.12 -20.54
N ILE A 206 25.78 -2.90 -20.16
CA ILE A 206 24.62 -3.41 -20.91
C ILE A 206 24.59 -2.82 -22.32
N ARG A 207 24.80 -1.51 -22.47
CA ARG A 207 24.82 -0.84 -23.78
C ARG A 207 25.98 -1.33 -24.66
N ASN A 208 27.21 -1.24 -24.16
CA ASN A 208 28.43 -1.40 -24.92
C ASN A 208 28.72 -2.86 -25.27
N HIS A 209 28.38 -3.80 -24.38
CA HIS A 209 28.69 -5.23 -24.59
C HIS A 209 27.44 -6.02 -24.96
N ILE A 210 26.39 -5.96 -24.14
CA ILE A 210 25.25 -6.87 -24.28
C ILE A 210 24.36 -6.48 -25.46
N LEU A 211 23.86 -5.24 -25.47
CA LEU A 211 23.01 -4.73 -26.53
C LEU A 211 23.78 -4.60 -27.85
N SER A 212 25.01 -4.09 -27.82
CA SER A 212 25.82 -4.03 -29.03
C SER A 212 26.06 -5.41 -29.65
N TYR A 213 26.34 -6.43 -28.84
CA TYR A 213 26.51 -7.79 -29.34
C TYR A 213 25.19 -8.34 -29.90
N ALA A 214 24.08 -8.16 -29.18
CA ALA A 214 22.77 -8.62 -29.64
C ALA A 214 22.37 -8.00 -30.99
N VAL A 215 22.63 -6.71 -31.18
CA VAL A 215 22.33 -6.02 -32.45
C VAL A 215 23.23 -6.49 -33.59
N LYS A 216 24.53 -6.67 -33.34
CA LYS A 216 25.51 -7.04 -34.38
C LYS A 216 25.46 -8.51 -34.77
N GLU A 217 25.40 -9.40 -33.78
CA GLU A 217 25.64 -10.84 -33.97
C GLU A 217 24.37 -11.69 -33.91
N ILE A 218 23.26 -11.17 -33.37
CA ILE A 218 22.02 -11.94 -33.19
C ILE A 218 20.90 -11.41 -34.09
N ASN A 219 20.51 -10.16 -33.91
CA ASN A 219 19.42 -9.54 -34.66
C ASN A 219 19.55 -8.01 -34.68
N PRO A 220 19.69 -7.38 -35.86
CA PRO A 220 19.71 -5.91 -35.99
C PRO A 220 18.51 -5.22 -35.32
N ASN A 221 17.35 -5.88 -35.27
CA ASN A 221 16.11 -5.37 -34.67
C ASN A 221 15.97 -5.74 -33.17
N ALA A 222 17.04 -6.13 -32.48
CA ALA A 222 16.97 -6.50 -31.05
C ALA A 222 16.39 -5.38 -30.17
N VAL A 223 16.85 -4.13 -30.34
CA VAL A 223 16.35 -2.97 -29.58
C VAL A 223 14.86 -2.71 -29.83
N PRO A 224 14.37 -2.58 -31.07
CA PRO A 224 12.93 -2.37 -31.30
C PRO A 224 12.08 -3.54 -30.81
N HIS A 225 12.54 -4.79 -30.92
CA HIS A 225 11.79 -5.94 -30.37
C HIS A 225 11.69 -5.88 -28.83
N ILE A 226 12.79 -5.59 -28.12
CA ILE A 226 12.75 -5.46 -26.65
C ILE A 226 11.81 -4.31 -26.23
N ALA A 227 11.87 -3.17 -26.93
CA ALA A 227 10.98 -2.04 -26.67
C ALA A 227 9.50 -2.40 -26.92
N GLN A 228 9.21 -3.17 -27.97
CA GLN A 228 7.86 -3.65 -28.27
C GLN A 228 7.34 -4.63 -27.20
N THR A 229 8.17 -5.57 -26.75
CA THR A 229 7.82 -6.46 -25.64
C THR A 229 7.54 -5.67 -24.36
N ALA A 230 8.34 -4.64 -24.05
CA ALA A 230 8.09 -3.78 -22.89
C ALA A 230 6.74 -3.06 -22.95
N LEU A 231 6.30 -2.67 -24.15
CA LEU A 231 4.96 -2.09 -24.38
C LEU A 231 3.85 -3.12 -24.11
N GLN A 232 3.95 -4.32 -24.69
CA GLN A 232 2.99 -5.39 -24.46
C GLN A 232 2.90 -5.79 -22.98
N LEU A 233 4.05 -5.88 -22.29
CA LEU A 233 4.09 -6.16 -20.85
C LEU A 233 3.43 -5.05 -20.03
N ARG A 234 3.46 -3.79 -20.48
CA ARG A 234 2.76 -2.69 -19.83
C ARG A 234 1.25 -2.80 -20.00
N GLU A 235 0.76 -3.17 -21.17
CA GLU A 235 -0.68 -3.39 -21.41
C GLU A 235 -1.21 -4.50 -20.51
N ILE A 236 -0.47 -5.60 -20.42
CA ILE A 236 -0.76 -6.72 -19.53
C ILE A 236 -0.72 -6.28 -18.06
N GLU A 237 0.30 -5.52 -17.64
CA GLU A 237 0.42 -5.01 -16.27
C GLU A 237 -0.75 -4.09 -15.90
N SER A 238 -1.16 -3.20 -16.80
CA SER A 238 -2.32 -2.32 -16.61
C SER A 238 -3.60 -3.13 -16.42
N TYR A 239 -3.86 -4.11 -17.29
CA TYR A 239 -5.03 -4.96 -17.19
C TYR A 239 -5.04 -5.75 -15.86
N ILE A 240 -3.91 -6.34 -15.49
CA ILE A 240 -3.79 -7.09 -14.22
C ILE A 240 -4.04 -6.16 -13.02
N ASN A 241 -3.46 -4.97 -13.01
CA ASN A 241 -3.66 -3.99 -11.94
C ASN A 241 -5.12 -3.55 -11.83
N ASP A 242 -5.83 -3.37 -12.95
CA ASP A 242 -7.25 -3.04 -12.96
C ASP A 242 -8.11 -4.18 -12.42
N GLN A 243 -7.81 -5.44 -12.78
CA GLN A 243 -8.50 -6.60 -12.20
C GLN A 243 -8.22 -6.71 -10.70
N ILE A 244 -6.97 -6.57 -10.27
CA ILE A 244 -6.60 -6.57 -8.84
C ILE A 244 -7.38 -5.50 -8.09
N LYS A 245 -7.48 -4.28 -8.63
CA LYS A 245 -8.22 -3.19 -8.00
C LYS A 245 -9.69 -3.54 -7.81
N ARG A 246 -10.36 -4.04 -8.86
CA ARG A 246 -11.78 -4.45 -8.79
C ARG A 246 -12.00 -5.57 -7.78
N ARG A 247 -11.13 -6.58 -7.78
CA ARG A 247 -11.25 -7.71 -6.83
C ARG A 247 -10.92 -7.29 -5.40
N TYR A 248 -9.94 -6.42 -5.20
CA TYR A 248 -9.66 -5.81 -3.90
C TYR A 248 -10.92 -5.11 -3.35
N GLU A 249 -11.50 -4.18 -4.10
CA GLU A 249 -12.70 -3.44 -3.70
C GLU A 249 -13.89 -4.36 -3.39
N ALA A 250 -14.01 -5.50 -4.10
CA ALA A 250 -15.10 -6.45 -3.90
C ALA A 250 -14.89 -7.44 -2.74
N LEU A 251 -13.64 -7.75 -2.37
CA LEU A 251 -13.31 -8.84 -1.45
C LEU A 251 -12.78 -8.37 -0.09
N THR A 252 -12.35 -7.11 0.02
CA THR A 252 -11.80 -6.57 1.27
C THR A 252 -12.82 -5.72 2.01
N GLU A 253 -12.87 -5.88 3.32
CA GLU A 253 -13.60 -5.02 4.25
C GLU A 253 -12.61 -4.16 5.02
N ILE A 254 -12.84 -2.85 5.11
CA ILE A 254 -11.95 -1.89 5.78
C ILE A 254 -12.69 -1.28 6.96
N SER A 255 -12.10 -1.32 8.16
CA SER A 255 -12.64 -0.66 9.35
C SER A 255 -12.18 0.81 9.45
N GLU A 256 -12.81 1.57 10.35
CA GLU A 256 -12.40 2.95 10.68
C GLU A 256 -10.95 3.06 11.18
N GLU A 257 -10.45 2.00 11.84
CA GLU A 257 -9.07 1.88 12.34
C GLU A 257 -8.08 1.41 11.26
N ARG A 258 -8.47 1.43 9.97
CA ARG A 258 -7.68 0.93 8.83
C ARG A 258 -7.33 -0.56 8.93
N ILE A 259 -8.13 -1.35 9.64
CA ILE A 259 -7.98 -2.81 9.67
C ILE A 259 -8.61 -3.38 8.40
N ILE A 260 -7.89 -4.24 7.69
CA ILE A 260 -8.36 -4.80 6.42
C ILE A 260 -8.57 -6.29 6.56
N GLY A 261 -9.80 -6.76 6.39
CA GLY A 261 -10.16 -8.18 6.40
C GLY A 261 -10.44 -8.71 5.00
N ILE A 262 -10.01 -9.95 4.72
CA ILE A 262 -10.38 -10.66 3.49
C ILE A 262 -10.82 -12.09 3.78
N THR A 263 -11.94 -12.51 3.19
CA THR A 263 -12.46 -13.87 3.33
C THR A 263 -11.58 -14.87 2.59
N VAL A 264 -11.02 -15.85 3.30
CA VAL A 264 -10.06 -16.83 2.79
C VAL A 264 -10.62 -17.64 1.63
N ASN A 265 -11.85 -18.15 1.77
CA ASN A 265 -12.48 -18.95 0.72
C ASN A 265 -12.74 -18.15 -0.55
N GLN A 266 -12.94 -16.83 -0.46
CA GLN A 266 -13.11 -15.98 -1.63
C GLN A 266 -11.77 -15.69 -2.29
N LEU A 267 -10.74 -15.35 -1.49
CA LEU A 267 -9.39 -15.13 -2.00
C LEU A 267 -8.81 -16.38 -2.67
N GLN A 268 -9.02 -17.57 -2.10
CA GLN A 268 -8.52 -18.83 -2.66
C GLN A 268 -9.15 -19.21 -4.01
N LYS A 269 -10.34 -18.66 -4.34
CA LYS A 269 -10.99 -18.87 -5.65
C LYS A 269 -10.40 -18.00 -6.76
N GLU A 270 -9.66 -16.96 -6.41
CA GLU A 270 -9.01 -16.10 -7.39
C GLU A 270 -7.76 -16.76 -7.97
N ASP A 271 -7.35 -16.34 -9.16
CA ASP A 271 -6.06 -16.72 -9.73
C ASP A 271 -4.90 -16.24 -8.87
N ILE A 272 -3.79 -16.99 -8.84
CA ILE A 272 -2.63 -16.69 -8.00
C ILE A 272 -2.06 -15.27 -8.21
N VAL A 273 -2.15 -14.75 -9.43
CA VAL A 273 -1.72 -13.38 -9.77
C VAL A 273 -2.59 -12.34 -9.05
N ILE A 274 -3.91 -12.57 -9.01
CA ILE A 274 -4.86 -11.71 -8.31
C ILE A 274 -4.67 -11.84 -6.79
N GLN A 275 -4.48 -13.06 -6.27
CA GLN A 275 -4.21 -13.28 -4.85
C GLN A 275 -2.98 -12.49 -4.38
N LYS A 276 -1.85 -12.65 -5.09
CA LYS A 276 -0.60 -11.91 -4.82
C LYS A 276 -0.80 -10.40 -4.95
N GLY A 277 -1.56 -9.97 -5.96
CA GLY A 277 -1.90 -8.58 -6.22
C GLY A 277 -2.70 -7.93 -5.10
N ILE A 278 -3.76 -8.59 -4.62
CA ILE A 278 -4.60 -8.10 -3.53
C ILE A 278 -3.78 -7.94 -2.26
N VAL A 279 -3.00 -8.96 -1.87
CA VAL A 279 -2.13 -8.88 -0.69
C VAL A 279 -1.16 -7.70 -0.82
N ARG A 280 -0.50 -7.55 -1.97
CA ARG A 280 0.43 -6.42 -2.19
C ARG A 280 -0.29 -5.07 -2.09
N LYS A 281 -1.51 -4.96 -2.61
CA LYS A 281 -2.33 -3.75 -2.53
C LYS A 281 -2.75 -3.42 -1.10
N ILE A 282 -3.13 -4.42 -0.30
CA ILE A 282 -3.40 -4.25 1.14
C ILE A 282 -2.17 -3.67 1.83
N LEU A 283 -0.98 -4.23 1.59
CA LEU A 283 0.25 -3.74 2.20
C LEU A 283 0.61 -2.32 1.76
N GLU A 284 0.41 -1.98 0.48
CA GLU A 284 0.57 -0.61 -0.02
C GLU A 284 -0.36 0.38 0.69
N GLU A 285 -1.63 0.00 0.88
CA GLU A 285 -2.64 0.83 1.54
C GLU A 285 -2.30 1.08 3.02
N LEU A 286 -1.79 0.07 3.73
CA LEU A 286 -1.44 0.18 5.15
C LEU A 286 -0.16 0.99 5.36
N THR A 287 0.89 0.72 4.58
CA THR A 287 2.23 1.27 4.78
C THR A 287 2.48 2.59 4.03
N GLY A 288 1.63 2.92 3.05
CA GLY A 288 1.76 4.12 2.21
C GLY A 288 2.93 4.08 1.22
N ASN A 289 3.76 3.03 1.22
CA ASN A 289 4.80 2.83 0.21
C ASN A 289 5.22 1.35 0.09
N LEU A 290 5.74 0.98 -1.08
CA LEU A 290 6.17 -0.39 -1.37
C LEU A 290 7.67 -0.66 -1.14
N LYS A 291 8.40 0.23 -0.45
CA LYS A 291 9.83 -0.03 -0.19
C LYS A 291 9.95 -1.23 0.74
N ASN A 292 11.00 -2.04 0.58
CA ASN A 292 11.27 -3.24 1.39
C ASN A 292 10.16 -4.32 1.37
N LEU A 293 9.14 -4.22 0.52
CA LEU A 293 8.13 -5.25 0.33
C LEU A 293 8.54 -6.20 -0.79
N GLU A 294 9.21 -7.29 -0.41
CA GLU A 294 9.63 -8.38 -1.30
C GLU A 294 8.53 -9.44 -1.54
N ALA A 295 8.72 -10.26 -2.59
CA ALA A 295 7.82 -11.36 -2.93
C ALA A 295 7.62 -12.36 -1.77
N LYS A 296 8.68 -12.60 -0.97
CA LYS A 296 8.63 -13.49 0.21
C LYS A 296 7.56 -13.08 1.22
N HIS A 297 7.31 -11.78 1.41
CA HIS A 297 6.32 -11.28 2.36
C HIS A 297 4.90 -11.58 1.87
N VAL A 298 4.66 -11.44 0.57
CA VAL A 298 3.38 -11.81 -0.05
C VAL A 298 3.15 -13.32 0.07
N GLU A 299 4.17 -14.13 -0.18
CA GLU A 299 4.10 -15.59 -0.06
C GLU A 299 3.88 -16.04 1.39
N GLN A 300 4.52 -15.39 2.35
CA GLN A 300 4.28 -15.60 3.77
C GLN A 300 2.80 -15.39 4.11
N VAL A 301 2.20 -14.28 3.69
CA VAL A 301 0.76 -14.02 3.92
C VAL A 301 -0.12 -15.09 3.26
N LEU A 302 0.14 -15.44 2.00
CA LEU A 302 -0.64 -16.49 1.32
C LEU A 302 -0.49 -17.86 2.01
N SER A 303 0.65 -18.12 2.66
CA SER A 303 0.84 -19.33 3.48
C SER A 303 -0.07 -19.39 4.72
N LEU A 304 -0.70 -18.28 5.13
CA LEU A 304 -1.70 -18.28 6.21
C LEU A 304 -3.03 -18.90 5.80
N LEU A 305 -3.38 -18.85 4.50
CA LEU A 305 -4.68 -19.31 4.01
C LEU A 305 -5.00 -20.76 4.43
N PRO A 306 -4.09 -21.75 4.23
CA PRO A 306 -4.33 -23.13 4.66
C PRO A 306 -4.00 -23.39 6.15
N LYS A 307 -3.47 -22.41 6.89
CA LYS A 307 -3.03 -22.62 8.28
C LYS A 307 -4.21 -22.58 9.26
N GLN A 308 -3.97 -23.15 10.44
CA GLN A 308 -4.91 -23.13 11.56
C GLN A 308 -5.20 -21.69 12.03
N VAL A 309 -6.42 -21.48 12.53
CA VAL A 309 -6.88 -20.22 13.11
C VAL A 309 -5.96 -19.78 14.26
N GLY A 310 -5.65 -18.49 14.31
CA GLY A 310 -4.78 -17.86 15.31
C GLY A 310 -3.30 -17.80 14.93
N LYS A 311 -2.90 -18.33 13.76
CA LYS A 311 -1.55 -18.12 13.23
C LYS A 311 -1.39 -16.69 12.73
N GLN A 312 -0.21 -16.12 12.94
CA GLN A 312 0.10 -14.73 12.62
C GLN A 312 1.46 -14.62 11.92
N ILE A 313 1.63 -13.54 11.16
CA ILE A 313 2.88 -13.19 10.47
C ILE A 313 3.12 -11.70 10.65
N ASP A 314 4.30 -11.38 11.17
CA ASP A 314 4.81 -10.02 11.24
C ASP A 314 5.42 -9.64 9.88
N LEU A 315 5.00 -8.48 9.37
CA LEU A 315 5.41 -7.94 8.07
C LEU A 315 6.20 -6.63 8.28
N PRO A 316 6.92 -6.16 7.24
CA PRO A 316 7.62 -4.88 7.31
C PRO A 316 6.69 -3.72 7.73
N TYR A 317 7.29 -2.70 8.35
CA TYR A 317 6.58 -1.52 8.87
C TYR A 317 5.61 -1.80 10.03
N GLY A 318 5.73 -2.97 10.68
CA GLY A 318 4.94 -3.33 11.86
C GLY A 318 3.56 -3.91 11.54
N VAL A 319 3.24 -4.10 10.26
CA VAL A 319 1.98 -4.68 9.82
C VAL A 319 1.87 -6.13 10.32
N LEU A 320 0.71 -6.51 10.84
CA LEU A 320 0.45 -7.87 11.32
C LEU A 320 -0.65 -8.52 10.47
N ALA A 321 -0.40 -9.71 9.93
CA ALA A 321 -1.43 -10.52 9.26
C ALA A 321 -1.81 -11.71 10.16
N VAL A 322 -3.11 -11.86 10.45
CA VAL A 322 -3.63 -12.90 11.35
C VAL A 322 -4.68 -13.75 10.65
N ARG A 323 -4.59 -15.07 10.82
CA ARG A 323 -5.62 -16.01 10.37
C ARG A 323 -6.76 -16.05 11.39
N GLU A 324 -7.90 -15.46 11.07
CA GLU A 324 -9.08 -15.40 11.95
C GLU A 324 -10.26 -16.14 11.32
N TYR A 325 -10.62 -17.32 11.83
CA TYR A 325 -11.77 -18.12 11.37
C TYR A 325 -11.85 -18.32 9.85
N ASP A 326 -12.69 -17.57 9.14
CA ASP A 326 -12.89 -17.59 7.70
C ASP A 326 -12.18 -16.44 6.97
N LYS A 327 -11.51 -15.55 7.71
CA LYS A 327 -10.79 -14.37 7.21
C LYS A 327 -9.28 -14.43 7.47
N VAL A 328 -8.54 -13.63 6.71
CA VAL A 328 -7.21 -13.14 7.07
C VAL A 328 -7.36 -11.65 7.29
N THR A 329 -6.94 -11.19 8.47
CA THR A 329 -7.08 -9.80 8.90
C THR A 329 -5.70 -9.17 8.98
N PHE A 330 -5.56 -7.97 8.42
CA PHE A 330 -4.35 -7.18 8.38
C PHE A 330 -4.51 -5.96 9.27
N TYR A 331 -3.53 -5.77 10.16
CA TYR A 331 -3.50 -4.66 11.10
C TYR A 331 -2.31 -3.75 10.77
N PRO A 332 -2.50 -2.41 10.79
CA PRO A 332 -1.45 -1.46 10.44
C PRO A 332 -0.25 -1.51 11.38
N ASP A 333 -0.48 -1.86 12.64
CA ASP A 333 0.59 -2.09 13.61
C ASP A 333 0.24 -3.25 14.56
N ARG A 334 1.24 -3.68 15.34
CA ARG A 334 1.04 -4.77 16.30
C ARG A 334 0.06 -4.39 17.42
N SER A 335 -0.02 -3.11 17.79
CA SER A 335 -0.92 -2.60 18.83
C SER A 335 -2.40 -2.57 18.43
N SER A 336 -2.70 -2.58 17.13
CA SER A 336 -4.04 -2.63 16.56
C SER A 336 -4.50 -4.07 16.28
N GLY A 337 -3.56 -5.01 16.09
CA GLY A 337 -3.84 -6.44 15.91
C GLY A 337 -3.73 -7.31 17.16
N LEU A 338 -2.91 -6.90 18.12
CA LEU A 338 -3.04 -7.32 19.50
C LEU A 338 -4.10 -6.43 20.15
N PRO A 339 -4.77 -6.88 21.22
CA PRO A 339 -5.47 -5.93 22.08
C PRO A 339 -4.47 -4.80 22.34
N VAL A 340 -4.88 -3.56 22.07
CA VAL A 340 -4.18 -2.37 22.56
C VAL A 340 -3.74 -2.74 23.96
N GLU A 341 -2.45 -2.65 24.25
CA GLU A 341 -1.98 -2.47 25.61
C GLU A 341 -2.53 -1.12 26.07
N ALA A 342 -3.85 -1.02 26.17
CA ALA A 342 -4.57 -0.03 26.92
C ALA A 342 -4.24 -0.45 28.34
N LYS A 343 -3.05 0.00 28.77
CA LYS A 343 -2.52 -0.02 30.12
C LYS A 343 -3.51 -0.63 31.08
N GLU A 344 -3.27 -1.88 31.43
CA GLU A 344 -3.69 -2.48 32.70
C GLU A 344 -4.85 -1.76 33.37
N ARG A 345 -6.04 -1.89 32.79
CA ARG A 345 -7.24 -1.91 33.60
C ARG A 345 -7.86 -3.27 33.35
N GLN A 346 -7.18 -4.32 33.82
CA GLN A 346 -7.95 -5.43 34.41
C GLN A 346 -8.81 -4.75 35.47
N ARG A 347 -10.04 -4.35 35.09
CA ARG A 347 -10.94 -3.72 36.05
C ARG A 347 -11.11 -4.72 37.18
N GLU A 348 -10.95 -4.22 38.39
CA GLU A 348 -11.05 -5.08 39.57
C GLU A 348 -12.40 -5.82 39.54
N PRO A 349 -12.41 -7.11 39.91
CA PRO A 349 -13.63 -7.88 39.98
C PRO A 349 -14.65 -7.13 40.86
N ILE A 350 -15.83 -6.88 40.32
CA ILE A 350 -16.88 -6.15 41.03
C ILE A 350 -17.72 -7.16 41.79
N VAL A 351 -17.68 -7.09 43.12
CA VAL A 351 -18.59 -7.87 43.97
C VAL A 351 -20.01 -7.30 43.87
N VAL A 352 -20.94 -8.12 43.42
CA VAL A 352 -22.35 -7.74 43.26
C VAL A 352 -23.02 -7.71 44.63
N ARG A 353 -23.50 -6.53 45.01
CA ARG A 353 -24.37 -6.27 46.15
C ARG A 353 -25.79 -6.09 45.65
N VAL A 354 -26.76 -6.53 46.44
CA VAL A 354 -28.17 -6.53 46.06
C VAL A 354 -28.98 -5.75 47.10
N PRO A 355 -29.81 -4.76 46.70
CA PRO A 355 -29.95 -4.22 45.34
C PRO A 355 -28.69 -3.47 44.87
N GLY A 356 -28.46 -3.43 43.56
CA GLY A 356 -27.29 -2.77 42.98
C GLY A 356 -27.42 -2.44 41.50
N LYS A 357 -26.61 -1.48 41.03
CA LYS A 357 -26.52 -1.08 39.62
C LYS A 357 -25.05 -0.95 39.22
N TYR A 358 -24.67 -1.62 38.13
CA TYR A 358 -23.28 -1.76 37.70
C TYR A 358 -23.15 -1.42 36.23
N TYR A 359 -22.24 -0.51 35.89
CA TYR A 359 -21.98 -0.18 34.49
C TYR A 359 -21.10 -1.27 33.85
N LEU A 360 -21.50 -1.77 32.68
CA LEU A 360 -20.75 -2.72 31.85
C LEU A 360 -20.29 -2.00 30.57
N PRO A 361 -19.07 -1.45 30.54
CA PRO A 361 -18.64 -0.57 29.47
C PRO A 361 -18.49 -1.27 28.13
N GLU A 362 -18.18 -2.56 28.12
CA GLU A 362 -18.03 -3.36 26.89
C GLU A 362 -19.35 -3.54 26.15
N LEU A 363 -20.47 -3.42 26.88
CA LEU A 363 -21.82 -3.53 26.33
C LEU A 363 -22.50 -2.17 26.21
N HIS A 364 -21.90 -1.10 26.72
CA HIS A 364 -22.51 0.23 26.89
C HIS A 364 -23.88 0.15 27.59
N LYS A 365 -23.99 -0.69 28.62
CA LYS A 365 -25.24 -0.96 29.35
C LYS A 365 -25.02 -0.97 30.86
N PHE A 366 -26.08 -0.75 31.63
CA PHE A 366 -26.07 -1.01 33.07
C PHE A 366 -26.71 -2.36 33.38
N LEU A 367 -26.07 -3.12 34.27
CA LEU A 367 -26.63 -4.28 34.93
C LEU A 367 -27.30 -3.86 36.25
N VAL A 368 -28.62 -3.95 36.31
CA VAL A 368 -29.42 -3.73 37.52
C VAL A 368 -29.71 -5.08 38.16
N VAL A 369 -29.47 -5.18 39.46
CA VAL A 369 -29.60 -6.41 40.24
C VAL A 369 -30.54 -6.19 41.42
N ASN A 370 -31.54 -7.07 41.56
CA ASN A 370 -32.51 -7.06 42.66
C ASN A 370 -32.79 -8.50 43.15
N ILE A 371 -33.26 -8.64 44.38
CA ILE A 371 -33.82 -9.90 44.90
C ILE A 371 -35.33 -9.78 44.98
N ILE A 372 -36.02 -10.82 44.52
CA ILE A 372 -37.46 -10.97 44.67
C ILE A 372 -37.78 -12.37 45.19
N ASN A 373 -38.90 -12.52 45.90
CA ASN A 373 -39.39 -13.83 46.29
C ASN A 373 -40.03 -14.51 45.07
N TYR A 374 -39.79 -15.81 44.89
CA TYR A 374 -40.45 -16.57 43.85
C TYR A 374 -41.84 -16.99 44.30
N GLU A 375 -42.87 -16.62 43.55
CA GLU A 375 -44.19 -17.23 43.70
C GLU A 375 -44.30 -18.39 42.72
N LYS A 376 -44.68 -19.57 43.23
CA LYS A 376 -44.79 -20.80 42.43
C LYS A 376 -45.68 -20.56 41.20
N ASN A 377 -45.25 -21.07 40.05
CA ASN A 377 -45.90 -20.95 38.75
C ASN A 377 -45.90 -19.54 38.12
N GLN A 378 -45.11 -18.59 38.64
CA GLN A 378 -44.90 -17.32 37.94
C GLN A 378 -44.16 -17.54 36.61
N PRO A 379 -44.58 -16.87 35.52
CA PRO A 379 -43.94 -17.01 34.22
C PRO A 379 -42.52 -16.44 34.26
N ILE A 380 -41.53 -17.30 33.98
CA ILE A 380 -40.14 -16.88 33.87
C ILE A 380 -39.99 -15.99 32.63
N PRO A 381 -39.35 -14.80 32.76
CA PRO A 381 -39.17 -13.89 31.64
C PRO A 381 -38.39 -14.55 30.49
N LYS A 382 -38.93 -14.43 29.28
CA LYS A 382 -38.28 -14.89 28.04
C LYS A 382 -37.46 -13.80 27.35
N SER A 383 -37.44 -12.58 27.89
CA SER A 383 -36.75 -11.43 27.30
C SER A 383 -35.23 -11.62 27.31
N SER A 384 -34.55 -11.19 26.25
CA SER A 384 -33.08 -11.21 26.16
C SER A 384 -32.40 -10.36 27.25
N CYS A 385 -33.00 -9.23 27.62
CA CYS A 385 -32.42 -8.23 28.53
C CYS A 385 -32.66 -8.46 30.03
N MET A 386 -33.54 -9.40 30.43
CA MET A 386 -33.83 -9.70 31.83
C MET A 386 -33.71 -11.19 32.10
N LYS A 387 -32.85 -11.54 33.06
CA LYS A 387 -32.55 -12.93 33.44
C LYS A 387 -32.87 -13.14 34.92
N TRP A 388 -33.50 -14.27 35.22
CA TRP A 388 -33.74 -14.72 36.59
C TRP A 388 -32.81 -15.88 36.90
N PHE A 389 -32.16 -15.79 38.05
CA PHE A 389 -31.32 -16.85 38.57
C PHE A 389 -31.89 -17.33 39.90
N ASP A 390 -31.86 -18.64 40.11
CA ASP A 390 -32.13 -19.24 41.40
C ASP A 390 -31.03 -18.82 42.38
N TYR A 391 -31.39 -17.95 43.32
CA TYR A 391 -30.46 -17.41 44.31
C TYR A 391 -30.05 -18.46 45.33
N ASP A 392 -30.90 -19.46 45.58
CA ASP A 392 -30.66 -20.51 46.57
C ASP A 392 -29.59 -21.52 46.12
N LYS A 393 -29.24 -21.52 44.82
CA LYS A 393 -28.19 -22.36 44.22
C LYS A 393 -26.79 -21.69 44.15
N ILE A 394 -26.69 -20.44 44.60
CA ILE A 394 -25.44 -19.66 44.57
C ILE A 394 -24.61 -20.00 45.80
N GLU A 395 -23.36 -20.41 45.60
CA GLU A 395 -22.49 -20.92 46.67
C GLU A 395 -21.46 -19.87 47.15
N ASN A 396 -21.09 -18.92 46.29
CA ASN A 396 -20.12 -17.86 46.60
C ASN A 396 -20.70 -16.47 46.30
N ALA A 397 -19.95 -15.43 46.64
CA ALA A 397 -20.30 -14.07 46.23
C ALA A 397 -20.35 -13.98 44.70
N VAL A 398 -21.42 -13.35 44.18
CA VAL A 398 -21.56 -13.10 42.75
C VAL A 398 -20.60 -11.99 42.36
N ILE A 399 -19.77 -12.24 41.35
CA ILE A 399 -18.72 -11.32 40.90
C ILE A 399 -18.88 -11.05 39.41
N ILE A 400 -18.87 -9.78 39.03
CA ILE A 400 -18.69 -9.36 37.64
C ILE A 400 -17.19 -9.27 37.37
N ARG A 401 -16.68 -10.09 36.47
CA ARG A 401 -15.26 -10.16 36.14
C ARG A 401 -15.02 -10.65 34.72
N TYR A 402 -13.77 -10.65 34.30
CA TYR A 402 -13.33 -11.30 33.07
C TYR A 402 -12.92 -12.76 33.32
N ARG A 403 -12.64 -13.47 32.23
CA ARG A 403 -12.29 -14.89 32.27
C ARG A 403 -11.01 -15.16 33.07
N LYS A 404 -11.02 -16.24 33.83
CA LYS A 404 -9.89 -16.81 34.54
C LYS A 404 -9.66 -18.25 34.10
N GLU A 405 -8.47 -18.76 34.35
CA GLU A 405 -8.18 -20.17 34.13
C GLU A 405 -9.06 -21.04 35.05
N GLY A 406 -9.56 -22.15 34.52
CA GLY A 406 -10.49 -23.03 35.22
C GLY A 406 -11.98 -22.66 35.09
N ASP A 407 -12.31 -21.51 34.48
CA ASP A 407 -13.70 -21.12 34.27
C ASP A 407 -14.49 -22.13 33.43
N TYR A 408 -15.71 -22.43 33.85
CA TYR A 408 -16.62 -23.33 33.15
C TYR A 408 -18.07 -22.86 33.21
N ILE A 409 -18.88 -23.36 32.28
CA ILE A 409 -20.33 -23.14 32.23
C ILE A 409 -21.06 -24.48 32.13
N GLN A 410 -22.21 -24.61 32.79
CA GLN A 410 -23.06 -25.79 32.65
C GLN A 410 -24.00 -25.61 31.46
N ILE A 411 -23.90 -26.51 30.48
CA ILE A 411 -24.55 -26.37 29.18
C ILE A 411 -25.84 -27.19 29.03
N ASN A 412 -26.10 -28.14 29.93
CA ASN A 412 -27.34 -28.93 29.94
C ASN A 412 -27.88 -29.16 31.36
N PRO A 413 -29.17 -29.50 31.52
CA PRO A 413 -29.77 -29.79 32.83
C PRO A 413 -29.17 -31.01 33.54
N SER A 414 -28.61 -31.97 32.80
CA SER A 414 -28.00 -33.20 33.35
C SER A 414 -26.61 -33.01 33.97
N GLY A 415 -26.14 -31.77 34.14
CA GLY A 415 -24.89 -31.46 34.83
C GLY A 415 -23.64 -31.39 33.94
N GLY A 416 -23.78 -31.49 32.62
CA GLY A 416 -22.70 -31.39 31.66
C GLY A 416 -22.02 -30.01 31.69
N ARG A 417 -20.71 -30.01 31.97
CA ARG A 417 -19.87 -28.82 32.07
C ARG A 417 -19.02 -28.65 30.81
N LYS A 418 -18.81 -27.41 30.38
CA LYS A 418 -17.87 -27.06 29.30
C LYS A 418 -16.93 -25.96 29.79
N LYS A 419 -15.63 -26.09 29.51
CA LYS A 419 -14.66 -25.02 29.81
C LYS A 419 -15.05 -23.77 29.03
N LEU A 420 -14.94 -22.60 29.64
CA LEU A 420 -15.33 -21.34 29.00
C LEU A 420 -14.54 -21.08 27.71
N LYS A 421 -13.26 -21.47 27.68
CA LYS A 421 -12.41 -21.41 26.48
C LYS A 421 -13.03 -22.19 25.31
N ASP A 422 -13.49 -23.41 25.57
CA ASP A 422 -14.06 -24.29 24.54
C ASP A 422 -15.42 -23.75 24.08
N TYR A 423 -16.22 -23.25 25.02
CA TYR A 423 -17.47 -22.56 24.70
C TYR A 423 -17.26 -21.38 23.75
N PHE A 424 -16.29 -20.50 24.01
CA PHE A 424 -15.98 -19.37 23.12
C PHE A 424 -15.44 -19.78 21.75
N ILE A 425 -14.70 -20.89 21.67
CA ILE A 425 -14.27 -21.46 20.39
C ILE A 425 -15.48 -21.90 19.57
N ASP A 426 -16.41 -22.64 20.19
CA ASP A 426 -17.62 -23.14 19.54
C ASP A 426 -18.54 -22.01 19.06
N GLN A 427 -18.66 -20.94 19.86
CA GLN A 427 -19.41 -19.74 19.49
C GLN A 427 -18.68 -18.84 18.49
N LYS A 428 -17.50 -19.25 18.00
CA LYS A 428 -16.65 -18.49 17.06
C LYS A 428 -16.31 -17.07 17.54
N ILE A 429 -16.20 -16.87 18.84
CA ILE A 429 -15.82 -15.57 19.41
C ILE A 429 -14.32 -15.32 19.13
N PRO A 430 -13.92 -14.21 18.47
CA PRO A 430 -12.52 -13.86 18.21
C PRO A 430 -11.66 -13.84 19.47
N ARG A 431 -10.41 -14.32 19.35
CA ARG A 431 -9.49 -14.45 20.50
C ARG A 431 -9.34 -13.13 21.27
N ARG A 432 -9.26 -11.99 20.57
CA ARG A 432 -9.13 -10.65 21.16
C ARG A 432 -10.31 -10.24 22.04
N GLU A 433 -11.52 -10.69 21.71
CA GLU A 433 -12.74 -10.35 22.45
C GLU A 433 -12.92 -11.21 23.70
N ARG A 434 -12.40 -12.45 23.69
CA ARG A 434 -12.63 -13.43 24.77
C ARG A 434 -12.15 -12.94 26.14
N ASP A 435 -11.02 -12.24 26.17
CA ASP A 435 -10.43 -11.75 27.42
C ASP A 435 -11.14 -10.50 27.96
N HIS A 436 -11.96 -9.85 27.12
CA HIS A 436 -12.68 -8.60 27.44
C HIS A 436 -14.18 -8.81 27.63
N LYS A 437 -14.72 -10.02 27.44
CA LYS A 437 -16.15 -10.26 27.69
C LYS A 437 -16.44 -10.19 29.19
N PRO A 438 -17.40 -9.34 29.64
CA PRO A 438 -17.83 -9.33 31.02
C PRO A 438 -18.56 -10.65 31.33
N LEU A 439 -18.31 -11.21 32.50
CA LEU A 439 -18.90 -12.45 32.98
C LEU A 439 -19.49 -12.23 34.36
N VAL A 440 -20.66 -12.79 34.62
CA VAL A 440 -21.20 -12.92 35.97
C VAL A 440 -20.84 -14.32 36.48
N ALA A 441 -20.09 -14.39 37.57
CA ALA A 441 -19.49 -15.62 38.06
C ALA A 441 -19.80 -15.88 39.54
N ASP A 442 -20.00 -17.17 39.85
CA ASP A 442 -20.02 -17.76 41.18
C ASP A 442 -18.78 -18.66 41.30
N GLY A 443 -17.72 -18.16 41.95
CA GLY A 443 -16.40 -18.81 41.93
C GLY A 443 -15.86 -18.95 40.50
N SER A 444 -15.55 -20.19 40.09
CA SER A 444 -15.14 -20.54 38.70
C SER A 444 -16.32 -20.94 37.80
N HIS A 445 -17.55 -21.01 38.34
CA HIS A 445 -18.75 -21.33 37.57
C HIS A 445 -19.35 -20.04 37.01
N ILE A 446 -19.32 -19.89 35.69
CA ILE A 446 -19.93 -18.75 35.01
C ILE A 446 -21.45 -18.89 35.03
N MET A 447 -22.11 -17.97 35.71
CA MET A 447 -23.58 -17.90 35.80
C MET A 447 -24.15 -17.38 34.49
N TRP A 448 -23.55 -16.32 33.94
CA TRP A 448 -24.04 -15.64 32.74
C TRP A 448 -22.92 -14.98 31.94
N ILE A 449 -23.02 -15.11 30.62
CA ILE A 449 -22.22 -14.41 29.62
C ILE A 449 -23.14 -13.37 28.94
N PRO A 450 -23.18 -12.10 29.39
CA PRO A 450 -24.01 -11.07 28.79
C PRO A 450 -23.47 -10.57 27.43
N GLY A 451 -24.38 -10.15 26.54
CA GLY A 451 -24.05 -9.59 25.21
C GLY A 451 -23.96 -10.64 24.11
N ASP A 452 -23.03 -10.48 23.16
CA ASP A 452 -22.81 -11.45 22.07
C ASP A 452 -22.38 -12.81 22.64
N GLY A 453 -23.24 -13.82 22.46
CA GLY A 453 -23.12 -15.12 23.11
C GLY A 453 -23.99 -15.28 24.36
N ASP A 454 -25.04 -14.45 24.54
CA ASP A 454 -25.99 -14.44 25.66
C ASP A 454 -26.35 -15.85 26.16
N ARG A 455 -25.69 -16.27 27.25
CA ARG A 455 -25.83 -17.64 27.76
C ARG A 455 -25.82 -17.69 29.26
N ILE A 456 -26.90 -18.24 29.81
CA ILE A 456 -27.04 -18.60 31.21
C ILE A 456 -26.59 -20.06 31.42
N SER A 457 -25.91 -20.31 32.53
CA SER A 457 -25.63 -21.66 33.01
C SER A 457 -26.91 -22.35 33.47
N GLU A 458 -27.11 -23.59 33.02
CA GLU A 458 -28.29 -24.39 33.39
C GLU A 458 -28.42 -24.62 34.91
N LYS A 459 -27.30 -24.62 35.66
CA LYS A 459 -27.32 -24.76 37.13
C LYS A 459 -28.20 -23.71 37.82
N TYR A 460 -28.17 -22.47 37.34
CA TYR A 460 -28.79 -21.34 38.05
C TYR A 460 -30.18 -21.01 37.52
N LYS A 461 -30.77 -21.84 36.66
CA LYS A 461 -32.14 -21.62 36.22
C LYS A 461 -33.12 -21.85 37.38
N VAL A 462 -34.15 -21.02 37.41
CA VAL A 462 -35.28 -21.11 38.34
C VAL A 462 -36.08 -22.39 38.04
N ASP A 463 -36.46 -23.10 39.10
CA ASP A 463 -37.34 -24.27 39.05
C ASP A 463 -38.34 -24.26 40.22
N GLU A 464 -39.11 -25.33 40.37
CA GLU A 464 -40.17 -25.43 41.40
C GLU A 464 -39.65 -25.39 42.84
N SER A 465 -38.36 -25.66 43.05
CA SER A 465 -37.70 -25.65 44.35
C SER A 465 -37.13 -24.29 44.74
N THR A 466 -37.01 -23.37 43.77
CA THR A 466 -36.53 -22.00 44.01
C THR A 466 -37.45 -21.27 44.98
N LYS A 467 -36.87 -20.57 45.95
CA LYS A 467 -37.59 -19.69 46.88
C LYS A 467 -37.24 -18.22 46.61
N THR A 468 -35.99 -17.97 46.28
CA THR A 468 -35.44 -16.63 46.11
C THR A 468 -34.90 -16.46 44.69
N ILE A 469 -35.28 -15.38 44.02
CA ILE A 469 -34.78 -15.04 42.68
C ILE A 469 -33.81 -13.87 42.77
N LEU A 470 -32.66 -14.05 42.13
CA LEU A 470 -31.79 -12.96 41.73
C LEU A 470 -32.19 -12.47 40.34
N LEU A 471 -32.81 -11.29 40.29
CA LEU A 471 -33.19 -10.63 39.06
C LEU A 471 -32.02 -9.78 38.56
N MET A 472 -31.60 -10.03 37.32
CA MET A 472 -30.58 -9.25 36.64
C MET A 472 -31.12 -8.69 35.33
N LYS A 473 -31.07 -7.37 35.16
CA LYS A 473 -31.58 -6.68 33.96
C LYS A 473 -30.50 -5.80 33.35
N LEU A 474 -30.28 -5.96 32.05
CA LEU A 474 -29.50 -5.02 31.25
C LEU A 474 -30.40 -3.89 30.76
N ILE A 475 -29.99 -2.65 31.01
CA ILE A 475 -30.65 -1.44 30.50
C ILE A 475 -29.64 -0.61 29.72
N ASP A 476 -30.11 0.05 28.65
CA ASP A 476 -29.27 0.91 27.83
C ASP A 476 -28.88 2.19 28.59
N THR A 477 -27.72 2.75 28.25
CA THR A 477 -27.26 4.01 28.86
C THR A 477 -28.13 5.22 28.46
N GLU A 478 -28.88 5.11 27.35
CA GLU A 478 -29.76 6.16 26.83
C GLU A 478 -31.18 6.14 27.44
N ASP A 479 -31.58 5.05 28.11
CA ASP A 479 -32.80 4.99 28.91
C ASP A 479 -32.65 5.76 30.25
N PHE A 480 -31.76 6.76 30.27
CA PHE A 480 -31.35 7.54 31.43
C PHE A 480 -31.16 9.03 31.10
#